data_AF-X1KP18-F1
#
_entry.id   AF-X1KP18-F1
#
_cell.length_a   1.000
_cell.length_b   1.000
_cell.length_c   1.000
_cell.angle_alpha   90.00
_cell.angle_beta   90.00
_cell.angle_gamma   90.00
#
_symmetry.space_group_name_H-M   'P 1'
#
loop_
_entity.id
_entity.type
_entity.pdbx_description
1 polymer ?
#
loop_
_entity_poly.entity_id
_entity_poly.type
_entity_poly.pdbx_seq_one_letter_code
_entity_poly.pdbx_strand_id
1 'polypeptide(L)'
;MKNINQDTGHFNNAKFEQELVDLSKQTVSENPDIGAILLECSDIPPYARAIQEAVRLPVFDFTTMINWVYNAVVRRPFAGFM
;
A
#
# COMPACT_ATOMS: atom_id res chain seq x y z
N MET A 1 -14.27 -16.91 -2.18
CA MET A 1 -14.43 -15.68 -1.37
C MET A 1 -15.25 -15.97 -0.12
N LYS A 2 -14.57 -16.19 1.01
CA LYS A 2 -15.14 -16.13 2.36
C LYS A 2 -13.97 -15.86 3.30
N ASN A 3 -14.06 -14.79 4.08
CA ASN A 3 -13.40 -14.51 5.37
C ASN A 3 -12.92 -13.05 5.49
N ILE A 4 -13.84 -12.09 5.55
CA ILE A 4 -13.50 -10.73 5.99
C ILE A 4 -14.07 -10.41 7.40
N ASN A 5 -15.04 -11.16 7.93
CA ASN A 5 -15.54 -10.95 9.29
C ASN A 5 -15.97 -12.28 9.94
N GLN A 6 -15.02 -13.02 10.48
CA GLN A 6 -15.29 -13.97 11.55
C GLN A 6 -14.47 -13.52 12.74
N ASP A 7 -15.13 -12.84 13.69
CA ASP A 7 -14.58 -12.34 14.95
C ASP A 7 -14.13 -13.49 15.87
N THR A 8 -13.11 -14.23 15.42
CA THR A 8 -12.25 -15.00 16.29
C THR A 8 -11.20 -14.02 16.76
N GLY A 9 -11.16 -13.66 18.05
CA GLY A 9 -10.45 -12.48 18.60
C GLY A 9 -8.92 -12.39 18.43
N HIS A 10 -8.33 -12.92 17.35
CA HIS A 10 -6.93 -12.80 16.97
C HIS A 10 -6.83 -12.52 15.47
N PHE A 11 -6.30 -11.35 15.11
CA PHE A 11 -6.00 -10.97 13.73
C PHE A 11 -4.59 -11.45 13.35
N ASN A 12 -4.47 -12.21 12.26
CA ASN A 12 -3.18 -12.68 11.77
C ASN A 12 -2.68 -11.77 10.64
N ASN A 13 -1.80 -10.82 10.99
CA ASN A 13 -1.23 -9.86 10.05
C ASN A 13 -0.49 -10.54 8.89
N ALA A 14 0.29 -11.61 9.13
CA ALA A 14 1.06 -12.28 8.09
C ALA A 14 0.16 -12.97 7.06
N LYS A 15 -0.92 -13.59 7.52
CA LYS A 15 -1.91 -14.21 6.62
C LYS A 15 -2.62 -13.14 5.78
N PHE A 16 -3.00 -12.03 6.40
CA PHE A 16 -3.67 -10.94 5.71
C PHE A 16 -2.75 -10.25 4.68
N GLU A 17 -1.48 -10.03 5.02
CA GLU A 17 -0.47 -9.54 4.07
C GLU A 17 -0.38 -10.43 2.83
N GLN A 18 -0.31 -11.75 3.03
CA GLN A 18 -0.24 -12.72 1.93
C GLN A 18 -1.50 -12.67 1.06
N GLU A 19 -2.69 -12.61 1.67
CA GLU A 19 -3.96 -12.49 0.96
C GLU A 19 -4.03 -11.21 0.11
N LEU A 20 -3.54 -10.08 0.63
CA LEU A 20 -3.45 -8.81 -0.11
C LEU A 20 -2.45 -8.87 -1.26
N VAL A 21 -1.28 -9.49 -1.05
CA VAL A 21 -0.26 -9.69 -2.08
C VAL A 21 -0.80 -10.56 -3.22
N ASP A 22 -1.44 -11.68 -2.91
CA ASP A 22 -1.97 -12.60 -3.90
C ASP A 22 -3.12 -11.95 -4.69
N LEU A 23 -4.02 -11.23 -4.00
CA LEU A 23 -5.08 -10.46 -4.64
C LEU A 23 -4.51 -9.39 -5.58
N SER A 24 -3.45 -8.67 -5.15
CA SER A 24 -2.83 -7.62 -5.96
C SER A 24 -2.17 -8.20 -7.22
N LYS A 25 -1.46 -9.32 -7.10
CA LYS A 25 -0.87 -10.03 -8.25
C LYS A 25 -1.95 -10.50 -9.23
N GLN A 26 -3.02 -11.10 -8.72
CA GLN A 26 -4.13 -11.56 -9.54
C GLN A 26 -4.77 -10.37 -10.30
N THR A 27 -5.06 -9.29 -9.59
CA THR A 27 -5.69 -8.09 -10.17
C THR A 27 -4.85 -7.51 -11.32
N VAL A 28 -3.53 -7.39 -11.13
CA VAL A 28 -2.61 -6.90 -12.17
C VAL A 28 -2.48 -7.87 -13.33
N SER A 29 -2.47 -9.18 -13.07
CA SER A 29 -2.42 -10.19 -14.13
C SER A 29 -3.69 -10.20 -14.99
N GLU A 30 -4.85 -9.94 -14.40
CA GLU A 30 -6.14 -9.90 -15.11
C GLU A 30 -6.36 -8.59 -15.86
N ASN A 31 -5.65 -7.51 -15.49
CA ASN A 31 -5.80 -6.16 -16.04
C ASN A 31 -4.41 -5.55 -16.34
N PRO A 32 -3.78 -5.94 -17.47
CA PRO A 32 -2.39 -5.57 -17.78
C PRO A 32 -2.18 -4.06 -18.06
N ASP A 33 -3.24 -3.28 -18.18
CA ASP A 33 -3.24 -1.83 -18.35
C ASP A 33 -3.15 -1.06 -17.01
N ILE A 34 -3.26 -1.75 -15.86
CA ILE A 34 -3.06 -1.14 -14.54
C ILE A 34 -1.64 -0.58 -14.42
N GLY A 35 -1.55 0.74 -14.27
CA GLY A 35 -0.27 1.45 -14.07
C GLY A 35 0.09 1.73 -12.61
N ALA A 36 -0.84 1.59 -11.67
CA ALA A 36 -0.66 1.85 -10.23
C ALA A 36 -1.79 1.24 -9.40
N ILE A 37 -1.57 1.09 -8.08
CA ILE A 37 -2.55 0.61 -7.10
C ILE A 37 -2.82 1.73 -6.08
N LEU A 38 -4.08 1.92 -5.70
CA LEU A 38 -4.50 2.80 -4.59
C LEU A 38 -5.09 1.95 -3.46
N LEU A 39 -4.56 2.09 -2.25
CA LEU A 39 -5.08 1.45 -1.04
C LEU A 39 -6.01 2.42 -0.33
N GLU A 40 -7.32 2.17 -0.42
CA GLU A 40 -8.34 3.11 0.10
C GLU A 40 -8.62 2.95 1.60
N CYS A 41 -8.50 1.73 2.13
CA CYS A 41 -8.80 1.46 3.54
C CYS A 41 -7.65 1.90 4.46
N SER A 42 -7.97 2.38 5.65
CA SER A 42 -6.98 2.88 6.62
C SER A 42 -6.02 1.82 7.16
N ASP A 43 -6.42 0.54 7.08
CA ASP A 43 -5.74 -0.56 7.76
C ASP A 43 -4.80 -1.34 6.82
N ILE A 44 -4.81 -1.01 5.52
CA ILE A 44 -4.01 -1.66 4.49
C ILE A 44 -2.62 -1.01 4.25
N PRO A 45 -2.36 0.30 4.50
CA PRO A 45 -1.05 0.91 4.30
C PRO A 45 0.15 0.21 4.93
N PRO A 46 0.03 -0.45 6.11
CA PRO A 46 1.15 -1.25 6.65
C PRO A 46 1.68 -2.31 5.69
N TYR A 47 0.86 -2.78 4.74
CA TYR A 47 1.20 -3.81 3.76
C TYR A 47 1.59 -3.25 2.38
N ALA A 48 1.57 -1.92 2.19
CA ALA A 48 1.82 -1.27 0.90
C ALA A 48 3.17 -1.67 0.29
N ARG A 49 4.20 -1.83 1.13
CA ARG A 49 5.53 -2.28 0.69
C ARG A 49 5.49 -3.70 0.11
N ALA A 50 4.88 -4.65 0.82
CA ALA A 50 4.81 -6.04 0.39
C ALA A 50 4.05 -6.17 -0.95
N ILE A 51 2.94 -5.43 -1.08
CA ILE A 51 2.18 -5.32 -2.33
C ILE A 51 3.06 -4.75 -3.45
N GLN A 52 3.75 -3.63 -3.20
CA GLN A 52 4.60 -2.98 -4.19
C GLN A 52 5.74 -3.89 -4.68
N GLU A 53 6.43 -4.58 -3.78
CA GLU A 53 7.49 -5.53 -4.13
C GLU A 53 6.94 -6.68 -4.99
N ALA A 54 5.72 -7.14 -4.71
CA ALA A 54 5.05 -8.22 -5.42
C ALA A 54 4.59 -7.86 -6.84
N VAL A 55 4.01 -6.67 -7.03
CA VAL A 55 3.45 -6.27 -8.33
C VAL A 55 4.39 -5.41 -9.17
N ARG A 56 5.44 -4.83 -8.57
CA ARG A 56 6.39 -3.91 -9.22
C ARG A 56 5.72 -2.69 -9.87
N LEU A 57 4.65 -2.19 -9.26
CA LEU A 57 3.94 -0.98 -9.67
C LEU A 57 3.93 0.05 -8.53
N PRO A 58 3.73 1.35 -8.82
CA PRO A 58 3.43 2.35 -7.80
C PRO A 58 2.23 1.93 -6.94
N VAL A 59 2.39 2.05 -5.62
CA VAL A 59 1.31 1.83 -4.64
C VAL A 59 1.12 3.12 -3.87
N PHE A 60 -0.10 3.64 -3.87
CA PHE A 60 -0.50 4.87 -3.20
C PHE A 60 -1.45 4.58 -2.05
N ASP A 61 -1.40 5.43 -1.04
CA ASP A 61 -2.32 5.44 0.10
C ASP A 61 -2.35 6.85 0.73
N PHE A 62 -3.12 7.04 1.80
CA PHE A 62 -3.20 8.34 2.47
C PHE A 62 -1.84 8.80 3.04
N THR A 63 -0.94 7.89 3.42
CA THR A 63 0.41 8.26 3.92
C THR A 63 1.24 8.86 2.80
N THR A 64 1.16 8.31 1.57
CA THR A 64 1.85 8.87 0.40
C THR A 64 1.36 10.29 0.10
N MET A 65 0.05 10.52 0.14
CA MET A 65 -0.55 11.84 -0.07
C MET A 65 -0.18 12.82 1.05
N ILE A 66 -0.26 12.40 2.31
CA ILE A 66 0.13 13.24 3.46
C ILE A 66 1.60 13.63 3.35
N ASN A 67 2.49 12.70 2.97
CA ASN A 67 3.91 13.00 2.77
C ASN A 67 4.12 13.99 1.62
N TRP A 68 3.36 13.90 0.52
CA TRP A 68 3.40 14.91 -0.54
C TRP A 68 2.97 16.29 -0.05
N VAL A 69 1.84 16.39 0.66
CA VAL A 69 1.34 17.67 1.21
C VAL A 69 2.33 18.23 2.24
N TYR A 70 2.84 17.40 3.14
CA TYR A 70 3.83 17.81 4.15
C TYR A 70 5.09 18.39 3.50
N ASN A 71 5.64 17.71 2.49
CA ASN A 71 6.81 18.20 1.78
C ASN A 71 6.57 19.50 1.00
N ALA A 72 5.32 19.78 0.61
CA ALA A 72 4.94 21.04 -0.03
C ALA A 72 4.89 22.21 0.98
N VAL A 73 4.42 21.98 2.22
CA VAL A 73 4.16 23.06 3.19
C VAL A 73 5.21 23.17 4.31
N VAL A 74 6.05 22.14 4.51
CA VAL A 74 7.07 22.09 5.58
C VAL A 74 8.48 21.98 4.97
N ARG A 75 8.87 22.98 4.19
CA ARG A 75 10.18 23.03 3.53
C ARG A 75 11.30 23.30 4.53
N ARG A 76 12.44 22.62 4.36
CA ARG A 76 13.67 22.83 5.13
C ARG A 76 14.77 23.41 4.22
N PRO A 77 15.67 24.27 4.72
CA PRO A 77 16.80 24.76 3.95
C PRO A 77 17.74 23.60 3.58
N PHE A 78 18.31 23.64 2.38
CA PHE A 78 19.41 22.73 2.01
C PHE A 78 20.66 23.15 2.80
N ALA A 79 21.30 22.18 3.46
CA ALA A 79 22.55 22.38 4.19
C ALA A 79 23.63 21.49 3.60
N GLY A 80 24.86 22.00 3.46
CA GLY A 80 26.00 21.33 2.84
C GLY A 80 26.79 22.25 1.92
N PHE A 81 27.79 21.70 1.24
CA PHE A 81 28.59 22.39 0.21
C PHE A 81 28.30 21.75 -1.15
N MET A 82 28.38 22.55 -2.21
CA MET A 82 28.21 22.11 -3.61
C MET A 82 29.56 21.77 -4.23
#